data_AF-A0A813KG05-F1
#
_entry.id   AF-A0A813KG05-F1
#
_cell.length_a   1.000
_cell.length_b   1.000
_cell.length_c   1.000
_cell.angle_alpha   90.00
_cell.angle_beta   90.00
_cell.angle_gamma   90.00
#
_symmetry.space_group_name_H-M   'P 1'
#
loop_
_entity.id
_entity.type
_entity.pdbx_description
1 polymer ?
#
loop_
_entity_poly.entity_id
_entity_poly.type
_entity_poly.pdbx_seq_one_letter_code
_entity_poly.pdbx_strand_id
1 'polypeptide(L)'
;CTVLDAAFKIHTEVGMHMLYAMVNGKKVAPTTTLQNGDEINIITSSEASPKVAWLDYVYLRSTRSKLAQHFRKEDRTSDSMVDVAALLATAATTAVALPLF
;
A
#
# COMPACT_ATOMS: atom_id res chain seq x y z
N CYS A 1 -3.39 -21.86 -3.13
CA CYS A 1 -3.97 -20.79 -2.30
C CYS A 1 -2.88 -20.31 -1.37
N THR A 2 -2.62 -19.01 -1.25
CA THR A 2 -1.58 -18.49 -0.34
C THR A 2 -2.15 -18.11 1.02
N VAL A 3 -1.28 -17.97 2.02
CA VAL A 3 -1.63 -17.38 3.32
C VAL A 3 -2.33 -16.03 3.15
N LEU A 4 -1.80 -15.20 2.24
CA LEU A 4 -2.37 -13.90 1.93
C LEU A 4 -3.80 -14.00 1.38
N ASP A 5 -4.05 -14.96 0.48
CA ASP A 5 -5.41 -15.21 -0.03
C ASP A 5 -6.37 -15.60 1.10
N ALA A 6 -5.93 -16.41 2.06
CA ALA A 6 -6.74 -16.80 3.21
C ALA A 6 -7.07 -15.60 4.11
N ALA A 7 -6.09 -14.73 4.38
CA ALA A 7 -6.31 -13.52 5.19
C ALA A 7 -7.38 -12.59 4.58
N PHE A 8 -7.27 -12.29 3.28
CA PHE A 8 -8.23 -11.45 2.56
C PHE A 8 -9.61 -12.09 2.35
N LYS A 9 -9.69 -13.42 2.46
CA LYS A 9 -10.95 -14.16 2.44
C LYS A 9 -11.69 -14.05 3.78
N ILE A 10 -10.97 -14.02 4.91
CA ILE A 10 -11.55 -13.81 6.24
C ILE A 10 -12.07 -12.37 6.35
N HIS A 11 -11.18 -11.40 6.17
CA HIS A 11 -11.57 -9.99 6.16
C HIS A 11 -10.51 -9.15 5.47
N THR A 12 -10.93 -8.09 4.77
CA THR A 12 -9.98 -7.21 4.07
C THR A 12 -9.01 -6.57 5.05
N GLU A 13 -9.50 -6.04 6.18
CA GLU A 13 -8.68 -5.40 7.23
C GLU A 13 -7.63 -6.33 7.83
N VAL A 14 -7.97 -7.61 8.05
CA VAL A 14 -7.01 -8.62 8.51
C VAL A 14 -5.89 -8.82 7.49
N GLY A 15 -6.23 -8.85 6.19
CA GLY A 15 -5.25 -8.92 5.11
C GLY A 15 -4.38 -7.66 4.99
N MET A 16 -4.94 -6.47 5.26
CA MET A 16 -4.20 -5.20 5.21
C MET A 16 -3.16 -5.10 6.34
N HIS A 17 -3.54 -5.54 7.52
CA HIS A 17 -2.75 -5.41 8.74
C HIS A 17 -1.94 -6.67 9.09
N MET A 18 -1.72 -7.59 8.14
CA MET A 18 -0.94 -8.80 8.43
C MET A 18 0.58 -8.54 8.43
N LEU A 19 1.29 -9.12 9.40
CA LEU A 19 2.75 -9.13 9.44
C LEU A 19 3.31 -10.44 8.87
N TYR A 20 2.86 -11.55 9.43
CA TYR A 20 3.26 -12.91 9.05
C TYR A 20 2.15 -13.88 9.44
N ALA A 21 2.30 -15.15 9.07
CA ALA A 21 1.44 -16.20 9.58
C ALA A 21 2.26 -17.33 10.20
N MET A 22 1.60 -18.11 11.03
CA MET A 22 2.11 -19.37 11.52
C MET A 22 1.28 -20.48 10.90
N VAL A 23 1.93 -21.44 10.25
CA VAL A 23 1.30 -22.62 9.67
C VAL A 23 1.78 -23.83 10.47
N ASN A 24 0.86 -24.55 11.10
CA ASN A 24 1.15 -25.70 11.95
C ASN A 24 2.26 -25.40 13.01
N GLY A 25 2.17 -24.22 13.63
CA GLY A 25 3.13 -23.74 14.64
C GLY A 25 4.45 -23.19 14.10
N LYS A 26 4.67 -23.15 12.78
CA LYS A 26 5.89 -22.61 12.17
C LYS A 26 5.65 -21.24 11.54
N LYS A 27 6.51 -20.26 11.85
CA LYS A 27 6.46 -18.93 11.23
C LYS A 27 6.78 -19.02 9.74
N VAL A 28 5.87 -18.52 8.90
CA VAL A 28 5.98 -18.51 7.45
C VAL A 28 5.71 -17.13 6.87
N ALA A 29 6.22 -16.91 5.66
CA ALA A 29 5.96 -15.69 4.91
C ALA A 29 4.50 -15.65 4.40
N PRO A 30 3.89 -14.46 4.23
CA PRO A 30 2.55 -14.30 3.66
C PRO A 30 2.36 -14.88 2.24
N THR A 31 3.46 -15.01 1.49
CA THR A 31 3.50 -15.54 0.12
C THR A 31 3.49 -17.07 0.06
N THR A 32 3.58 -17.74 1.21
CA THR A 32 3.63 -19.20 1.29
C THR A 32 2.31 -19.81 0.81
N THR A 33 2.40 -20.86 -0.01
CA THR A 33 1.25 -21.65 -0.43
C THR A 33 0.79 -22.59 0.68
N LEU A 34 -0.52 -22.65 0.89
CA LEU A 34 -1.18 -23.51 1.87
C LEU A 34 -1.61 -24.84 1.24
N GLN A 35 -1.60 -25.89 2.05
CA GLN A 35 -2.17 -27.19 1.71
C GLN A 35 -3.48 -27.43 2.47
N ASN A 36 -4.27 -28.40 1.97
CA ASN A 36 -5.51 -28.76 2.63
C ASN A 36 -5.21 -29.43 3.98
N GLY A 37 -5.88 -28.98 5.04
CA GLY A 37 -5.68 -29.49 6.40
C GLY A 37 -4.65 -28.72 7.22
N ASP A 38 -3.98 -27.71 6.64
CA ASP A 38 -3.09 -26.83 7.39
C ASP A 38 -3.86 -25.91 8.35
N GLU A 39 -3.40 -25.84 9.59
CA GLU A 39 -3.86 -24.85 10.55
C GLU A 39 -3.05 -23.56 10.39
N ILE A 40 -3.76 -22.43 10.23
CA ILE A 40 -3.17 -21.14 9.89
C ILE A 40 -3.56 -20.14 10.96
N ASN A 41 -2.55 -19.55 11.59
CA ASN A 41 -2.72 -18.45 12.54
C ASN A 41 -2.15 -17.17 11.94
N ILE A 42 -2.99 -16.16 11.74
CA ILE A 42 -2.61 -14.90 11.09
C ILE A 42 -2.27 -13.89 12.17
N ILE A 43 -1.04 -13.37 12.13
CA ILE A 43 -0.58 -12.38 13.09
C ILE A 43 -0.69 -11.00 12.45
N THR A 44 -1.51 -10.14 13.06
CA THR A 44 -1.78 -8.77 12.59
C THR A 44 -1.22 -7.72 13.57
N SER A 45 -1.00 -6.52 13.06
CA SER A 45 -0.65 -5.33 13.86
C SER A 45 -1.20 -4.07 13.21
N SER A 46 -1.60 -3.09 14.02
CA SER A 46 -2.14 -1.81 13.52
C SER A 46 -1.14 -1.01 12.68
N GLU A 47 0.16 -1.18 12.91
CA GLU A 47 1.23 -0.52 12.14
C GLU A 47 1.58 -1.27 10.85
N ALA A 48 1.09 -2.50 10.68
CA ALA A 48 1.37 -3.29 9.50
C ALA A 48 0.65 -2.70 8.29
N SER A 49 1.39 -2.61 7.19
CA SER A 49 0.90 -2.10 5.90
C SER A 49 1.17 -3.11 4.79
N PRO A 50 0.27 -3.21 3.80
CA PRO A 50 0.41 -4.14 2.70
C PRO A 50 1.57 -3.75 1.78
N LYS A 51 2.18 -4.75 1.12
CA LYS A 51 3.30 -4.53 0.18
C LYS A 51 2.85 -4.70 -1.26
N VAL A 52 3.34 -3.85 -2.17
CA VAL A 52 3.00 -3.91 -3.61
C VAL A 52 3.41 -5.26 -4.22
N ALA A 53 4.56 -5.81 -3.80
CA ALA A 53 5.06 -7.11 -4.26
C ALA A 53 4.06 -8.26 -4.04
N TRP A 54 3.11 -8.12 -3.11
CA TRP A 54 2.08 -9.13 -2.86
C TRP A 54 1.17 -9.36 -4.06
N LEU A 55 0.97 -8.38 -4.94
CA LEU A 55 0.13 -8.49 -6.14
C LEU A 55 0.57 -9.64 -7.08
N ASP A 56 1.84 -10.03 -7.02
CA ASP A 56 2.43 -11.09 -7.85
C ASP A 56 2.29 -12.48 -7.22
N TYR A 57 2.10 -12.56 -5.90
CA TYR A 57 1.99 -13.82 -5.16
C TYR A 57 0.54 -14.23 -4.85
N VAL A 58 -0.39 -13.27 -4.91
CA VAL A 58 -1.82 -13.52 -4.70
C VAL A 58 -2.38 -14.40 -5.82
N TYR A 59 -3.02 -15.51 -5.46
CA TYR A 59 -3.65 -16.40 -6.43
C TYR A 59 -5.11 -16.01 -6.73
N LEU A 60 -5.82 -15.44 -5.75
CA LEU A 60 -7.25 -15.16 -5.86
C LEU A 60 -7.50 -13.79 -6.52
N ARG A 61 -8.27 -13.77 -7.63
CA ARG A 61 -8.62 -12.50 -8.30
C ARG A 61 -9.28 -11.49 -7.38
N SER A 62 -10.17 -11.93 -6.49
CA SER A 62 -10.87 -11.06 -5.55
C SER A 62 -9.89 -10.37 -4.58
N THR A 63 -8.90 -11.11 -4.08
CA THR A 63 -7.81 -10.56 -3.26
C THR A 63 -6.98 -9.55 -4.05
N ARG A 64 -6.61 -9.87 -5.29
CA ARG A 64 -5.86 -8.95 -6.17
C ARG A 64 -6.62 -7.66 -6.42
N SER A 65 -7.93 -7.73 -6.66
CA SER A 65 -8.79 -6.56 -6.84
C SER A 65 -8.86 -5.68 -5.59
N LYS A 66 -9.02 -6.27 -4.40
CA LYS A 66 -9.03 -5.52 -3.13
C LYS A 66 -7.69 -4.83 -2.87
N LEU A 67 -6.59 -5.53 -3.10
CA LEU A 67 -5.24 -4.99 -2.90
C LEU A 67 -4.93 -3.87 -3.91
N ALA A 68 -5.27 -4.07 -5.19
CA ALA A 68 -5.13 -3.04 -6.22
C ALA A 68 -6.02 -1.81 -5.93
N GLN A 69 -7.22 -2.02 -5.40
CA GLN A 69 -8.10 -0.91 -4.99
C GLN A 69 -7.50 -0.10 -3.84
N HIS A 70 -6.80 -0.75 -2.90
CA HIS A 70 -6.13 -0.03 -1.82
C HIS A 70 -5.02 0.88 -2.34
N PHE A 71 -4.10 0.34 -3.14
CA PHE A 71 -3.00 1.14 -3.69
C PHE A 71 -3.49 2.31 -4.55
N ARG A 72 -4.54 2.09 -5.37
CA ARG A 72 -5.18 3.18 -6.12
C ARG A 72 -5.77 4.28 -5.26
N LYS A 73 -6.24 3.96 -4.04
CA LYS A 73 -6.74 4.96 -3.10
C LYS A 73 -5.59 5.73 -2.46
N GLU A 74 -4.50 5.04 -2.13
CA GLU A 74 -3.27 5.65 -1.62
C GLU A 74 -2.71 6.67 -2.62
N ASP A 75 -2.53 6.26 -3.88
CA ASP A 75 -2.00 7.13 -4.96
C ASP A 75 -2.85 8.41 -5.14
N ARG A 76 -4.18 8.28 -5.11
CA ARG A 76 -5.11 9.42 -5.23
C ARG A 76 -5.04 10.38 -4.05
N THR A 77 -4.68 9.89 -2.87
CA THR A 77 -4.57 10.73 -1.67
C THR A 77 -3.29 11.57 -1.75
N SER A 78 -2.21 11.00 -2.30
CA SER A 78 -0.93 11.70 -2.54
C SER A 78 -1.04 12.82 -3.58
N ASP A 79 -1.88 12.68 -4.61
CA ASP A 79 -2.08 13.71 -5.65
C ASP A 79 -2.92 14.93 -5.19
N SER A 80 -3.51 14.90 -3.99
CA SER A 80 -4.34 16.01 -3.49
C SER A 80 -3.56 17.12 -2.77
N MET A 81 -2.23 17.04 -2.77
CA MET A 81 -1.34 18.06 -2.21
C MET A 81 -0.31 18.53 -3.25
N VAL A 82 -0.79 19.03 -4.39
CA VAL A 82 0.00 19.81 -5.34
C VAL A 82 -0.37 21.30 -5.21
N ASP A 83 0.50 22.03 -4.51
CA ASP A 83 0.78 23.47 -4.55
C ASP A 83 -0.36 24.49 -4.78
N VAL A 84 -0.84 25.10 -3.69
CA VAL A 84 -1.34 26.50 -3.71
C VAL A 84 -0.19 27.49 -3.41
N ALA A 85 0.96 27.03 -2.93
CA ALA A 85 2.06 27.89 -2.48
C ALA A 85 2.98 28.39 -3.62
N ALA A 86 3.04 27.70 -4.77
CA ALA A 86 3.99 28.02 -5.84
C ALA A 86 3.57 29.16 -6.79
N LEU A 87 2.36 29.73 -6.66
CA LEU A 87 1.81 30.67 -7.65
C LEU A 87 2.05 32.17 -7.34
N LEU A 88 2.66 32.52 -6.20
CA LEU A 88 2.83 33.93 -5.78
C LEU A 88 4.24 34.51 -5.92
N ALA A 89 5.22 33.78 -6.46
CA ALA A 89 6.64 34.18 -6.38
C ALA A 89 7.26 34.81 -7.65
N THR A 90 6.50 35.14 -8.70
CA THR A 90 7.11 35.55 -10.00
C THR A 90 6.86 37.00 -10.44
N ALA A 91 6.47 37.92 -9.55
CA ALA A 91 6.19 39.31 -9.95
C ALA A 91 6.88 40.35 -9.07
N ALA A 92 8.21 40.51 -9.23
CA ALA A 92 8.90 41.80 -9.05
C ALA A 92 10.42 41.63 -9.20
N THR A 93 10.98 41.85 -10.40
CA THR A 93 12.31 42.48 -10.59
C THR A 93 12.43 42.92 -12.05
N THR A 94 11.82 44.05 -12.39
CA THR A 94 12.25 44.87 -13.54
C THR A 94 12.47 46.28 -13.01
N ALA A 95 13.66 46.51 -12.43
CA ALA A 95 14.17 47.85 -12.18
C ALA A 95 15.00 48.24 -13.41
N VAL A 96 14.37 49.00 -14.32
CA VAL A 96 15.08 49.65 -15.44
C VAL A 96 15.99 50.72 -14.86
N ALA A 97 17.25 50.65 -15.23
CA ALA A 97 18.31 51.60 -14.88
C ALA A 97 17.99 53.02 -15.39
N LEU A 98 18.17 54.01 -14.51
CA LEU A 98 18.29 55.43 -14.87
C LEU A 98 19.67 55.66 -15.56
N PRO A 99 19.75 56.39 -16.68
CA PRO A 99 21.03 56.86 -17.19
C PRO A 99 21.41 58.16 -16.47
N LEU A 100 22.54 58.14 -15.75
CA LEU A 100 23.32 59.34 -15.46
C LEU A 100 24.40 59.43 -16.53
N PHE A 101 24.18 60.22 -17.57
CA PHE A 101 25.16 61.05 -18.28
C PHE A 101 24.45 61.92 -19.31
#